data_AF-A0A6N8ZFS0-F1
#
_entry.id   AF-A0A6N8ZFS0-F1
#
_cell.length_a   1.000
_cell.length_b   1.000
_cell.length_c   1.000
_cell.angle_alpha   90.00
_cell.angle_beta   90.00
_cell.angle_gamma   90.00
#
_symmetry.space_group_name_H-M   'P 1'
#
loop_
_entity.id
_entity.type
_entity.pdbx_description
1 polymer ?
#
loop_
_entity_poly.entity_id
_entity_poly.type
_entity_poly.pdbx_seq_one_letter_code
_entity_poly.pdbx_strand_id
1 'polypeptide(L)' 'MSTQITVRLPDEQTAALNAAAAALKRSRAEIVRQAVEQYLEDFDDLSVAVERLMDPSDPVLDWDEVRRELLGQN' A
#
# COMPACT_ATOMS: atom_id res chain seq x y z
N MET A 1 -23.19 3.76 -5.61
CA MET A 1 -23.11 4.75 -6.70
C MET A 1 -21.70 4.72 -7.26
N SER A 2 -21.52 4.79 -8.58
CA SER A 2 -20.21 4.99 -9.18
C SER A 2 -19.99 6.47 -9.49
N THR A 3 -18.83 7.00 -9.08
CA THR A 3 -18.38 8.36 -9.38
C THR A 3 -17.25 8.28 -10.40
N GLN A 4 -17.27 9.15 -11.42
CA GLN A 4 -16.20 9.23 -12.40
C GLN A 4 -15.16 10.27 -11.98
N ILE A 5 -13.89 9.88 -12.04
CA ILE A 5 -12.74 10.76 -11.85
C ILE A 5 -11.95 10.87 -13.16
N THR A 6 -11.38 12.04 -13.41
CA THR A 6 -10.50 12.28 -14.57
C THR A 6 -9.14 12.74 -14.06
N VAL A 7 -8.08 12.00 -14.42
CA VAL A 7 -6.70 12.28 -14.02
C VAL A 7 -5.80 12.26 -15.25
N ARG A 8 -4.78 13.13 -15.26
CA ARG A 8 -3.69 13.06 -16.23
C ARG A 8 -2.58 12.20 -15.65
N LEU A 9 -2.22 11.13 -16.35
CA LEU A 9 -1.05 10.32 -16.04
C LEU A 9 0.09 10.73 -16.97
N PRO A 10 1.35 10.74 -16.51
CA PRO A 10 2.46 10.95 -17.41
C PRO A 10 2.57 9.79 -18.42
N ASP A 11 3.25 10.05 -19.53
CA ASP A 11 3.24 9.15 -20.70
C ASP A 11 3.82 7.77 -20.37
N GLU A 12 4.85 7.72 -19.52
CA GLU A 12 5.48 6.49 -19.08
C GLU A 12 4.50 5.58 -18.32
N GLN A 13 3.73 6.13 -17.38
CA GLN A 13 2.73 5.38 -16.62
C GLN A 13 1.57 4.94 -17.51
N THR A 14 1.21 5.76 -18.50
CA THR A 14 0.20 5.40 -19.50
C THR A 14 0.68 4.22 -20.36
N ALA A 15 1.93 4.21 -20.78
CA ALA A 15 2.53 3.11 -21.53
C ALA A 15 2.59 1.82 -20.70
N ALA A 16 3.02 1.90 -19.43
CA ALA A 16 3.03 0.77 -18.51
C ALA A 16 1.62 0.20 -18.26
N LEU A 17 0.62 1.06 -18.06
CA LEU A 17 -0.78 0.66 -17.88
C LEU A 17 -1.34 -0.04 -19.14
N ASN A 18 -0.99 0.44 -20.33
CA ASN A 18 -1.37 -0.20 -21.59
C ASN A 18 -0.76 -1.61 -21.72
N ALA A 19 0.51 -1.76 -21.37
CA ALA A 19 1.19 -3.05 -21.39
C ALA A 19 0.55 -4.06 -20.41
N ALA A 20 0.24 -3.61 -19.18
CA ALA A 20 -0.45 -4.42 -18.19
C ALA A 20 -1.85 -4.84 -18.65
N ALA A 21 -2.63 -3.91 -19.23
CA ALA A 21 -3.95 -4.20 -19.79
C ALA A 21 -3.90 -5.28 -20.88
N ALA A 22 -2.93 -5.18 -21.79
CA ALA A 22 -2.73 -6.16 -22.85
C ALA A 22 -2.32 -7.54 -22.30
N ALA A 23 -1.35 -7.58 -21.38
CA ALA A 23 -0.86 -8.82 -20.78
C ALA A 23 -1.94 -9.55 -19.96
N LEU A 24 -2.73 -8.80 -19.18
CA LEU A 24 -3.77 -9.33 -18.31
C LEU A 24 -5.11 -9.55 -19.01
N LYS A 25 -5.23 -9.14 -20.29
CA LYS A 25 -6.49 -9.15 -21.05
C LYS A 25 -7.64 -8.46 -20.31
N ARG A 26 -7.33 -7.32 -19.67
CA ARG A 26 -8.26 -6.51 -18.87
C ARG A 26 -8.30 -5.08 -19.38
N SER A 27 -9.39 -4.38 -19.11
CA SER A 27 -9.46 -2.96 -19.42
C SER A 27 -8.57 -2.14 -18.48
N ARG A 28 -8.10 -0.98 -18.96
CA ARG A 28 -7.38 0.00 -18.13
C ARG A 28 -8.21 0.43 -16.92
N ALA A 29 -9.52 0.59 -17.11
CA ALA A 29 -10.44 0.99 -16.06
C ALA A 29 -10.53 -0.06 -14.95
N GLU A 30 -10.57 -1.35 -15.29
CA GLU A 30 -10.56 -2.42 -14.29
C GLU A 30 -9.25 -2.47 -13.50
N ILE A 31 -8.12 -2.30 -14.18
CA ILE A 31 -6.80 -2.27 -13.53
C ILE A 31 -6.69 -1.07 -12.58
N VAL A 32 -7.09 0.13 -13.04
CA VAL A 32 -7.07 1.33 -12.20
C VAL A 32 -8.02 1.19 -11.01
N ARG A 33 -9.23 0.67 -11.22
CA ARG A 33 -10.18 0.40 -10.13
C ARG A 33 -9.56 -0.54 -9.09
N GLN A 34 -9.00 -1.67 -9.52
CA GLN A 34 -8.39 -2.63 -8.61
C GLN A 34 -7.18 -2.04 -7.88
N ALA A 35 -6.33 -1.26 -8.56
CA ALA A 35 -5.18 -0.61 -7.94
C ALA A 35 -5.60 0.40 -6.86
N VAL A 36 -6.67 1.16 -7.10
CA VAL A 36 -7.23 2.09 -6.10
C VAL A 36 -7.85 1.34 -4.94
N GLU A 37 -8.59 0.26 -5.18
CA GLU A 37 -9.16 -0.59 -4.12
C GLU A 37 -8.06 -1.16 -3.22
N GLN A 38 -7.02 -1.77 -3.82
CA GLN A 38 -5.89 -2.30 -3.07
C GLN A 38 -5.17 -1.22 -2.27
N TYR A 39 -4.90 -0.07 -2.91
CA TYR A 39 -4.24 1.03 -2.24
C TYR A 39 -5.04 1.51 -1.03
N LEU A 40 -6.37 1.65 -1.15
CA LEU A 40 -7.23 2.12 -0.07
C LEU A 40 -7.43 1.08 1.04
N GLU A 41 -7.41 -0.22 0.71
CA GLU A 41 -7.43 -1.29 1.70
C GLU A 41 -6.19 -1.22 2.60
N ASP A 42 -5.02 -1.02 2.02
CA ASP A 42 -3.75 -0.98 2.76
C ASP A 42 -3.42 0.42 3.32
N PHE A 43 -4.14 1.47 2.91
CA PHE A 43 -3.76 2.85 3.19
C PHE A 43 -3.74 3.18 4.69
N ASP A 44 -4.70 2.67 5.46
CA ASP A 44 -4.80 2.96 6.90
C ASP A 44 -3.63 2.33 7.67
N ASP A 45 -3.35 1.05 7.39
CA ASP A 45 -2.23 0.30 7.98
C ASP A 45 -0.88 0.96 7.66
N LEU A 46 -0.68 1.35 6.40
CA LEU A 46 0.54 2.05 5.97
C LEU A 46 0.67 3.41 6.64
N SER A 47 -0.44 4.15 6.78
CA SER A 47 -0.44 5.48 7.41
C SER A 47 -0.04 5.38 8.88
N VAL A 48 -0.59 4.42 9.62
CA VAL A 48 -0.24 4.17 11.03
C VAL A 48 1.21 3.72 11.16
N ALA A 49 1.69 2.84 10.28
CA ALA A 49 3.08 2.39 10.30
C ALA A 49 4.08 3.55 10.07
N VAL A 50 3.78 4.43 9.11
CA VAL A 50 4.60 5.62 8.84
C VAL A 50 4.55 6.61 10.01
N GLU A 51 3.37 6.82 10.60
CA GLU A 51 3.21 7.68 11.79
C GLU A 51 4.09 7.19 12.94
N ARG A 52 4.04 5.89 13.26
CA ARG A 52 4.88 5.27 14.30
C ARG A 52 6.36 5.38 13.97
N LEU A 53 6.75 5.09 12.72
CA LEU A 53 8.14 5.18 12.29
C LEU A 53 8.72 6.59 12.44
N MET A 54 7.90 7.63 12.26
CA MET A 54 8.31 9.02 12.39
C MET A 54 8.15 9.59 13.80
N ASP A 55 7.54 8.86 14.75
CA ASP A 55 7.35 9.33 16.12
C ASP A 55 8.69 9.22 16.90
N PRO A 56 9.35 10.34 17.23
CA PRO A 56 10.60 10.31 17.98
C PRO A 56 10.41 9.89 19.44
N SER A 57 9.17 9.83 19.92
CA SER A 57 8.82 9.36 21.26
C SER A 57 8.56 7.86 21.31
N ASP A 58 8.51 7.18 20.16
CA ASP A 58 8.29 5.74 20.09
C ASP A 58 9.52 5.01 20.67
N PRO A 59 9.39 4.21 21.75
CA PRO A 59 10.52 3.55 22.37
C PRO A 59 11.16 2.52 21.44
N VAL A 60 12.49 2.60 21.29
CA VAL A 60 13.28 1.54 20.65
C VAL A 60 13.37 0.36 21.62
N LEU A 61 12.83 -0.79 21.21
CA LEU A 61 12.84 -2.02 22.00
C LEU A 61 14.02 -2.92 21.60
N ASP A 62 14.62 -3.59 22.58
CA ASP A 62 15.61 -4.65 22.32
C ASP A 62 14.91 -5.94 21.85
N TRP A 63 15.32 -6.45 20.69
CA TRP A 63 14.66 -7.61 20.10
C TRP A 63 14.81 -8.88 20.94
N ASP A 64 15.94 -9.08 21.62
CA ASP A 64 16.15 -10.27 22.44
C ASP A 64 15.27 -10.24 23.70
N GLU A 65 15.04 -9.07 24.28
CA GLU A 65 14.09 -8.87 25.38
C GLU A 65 12.65 -9.13 24.94
N VAL A 66 12.18 -8.48 23.87
CA VAL A 66 10.84 -8.67 23.33
C VAL A 66 10.59 -10.14 22.97
N ARG A 67 11.57 -10.81 22.35
CA ARG A 67 11.45 -12.22 21.98
C ARG A 67 11.31 -13.14 23.20
N ARG A 68 12.07 -12.90 24.27
CA ARG A 68 11.97 -13.70 25.51
C ARG A 68 10.58 -13.56 26.13
N GLU A 69 10.05 -12.35 26.20
CA GLU A 69 8.72 -12.07 26.74
C GLU A 69 7.61 -12.73 25.90
N LEU A 70 7.65 -12.57 24.57
CA LEU A 70 6.66 -13.16 23.66
C LEU A 70 6.65 -14.69 23.70
N LEU A 71 7.81 -15.32 23.86
CA LEU A 71 7.95 -16.78 23.91
C LEU A 71 7.78 -17.36 25.33
N GLY A 72 7.52 -16.52 26.34
CA GLY A 72 7.36 -16.95 27.73
C GLY A 72 8.61 -17.61 28.31
N GLN A 73 9.80 -17.26 27.82
CA GLN A 73 11.08 -17.83 28.26
C GLN A 73 11.68 -17.10 29.48
N ASN A 74 10.81 -16.65 30.40
CA ASN A 74 11.22 -15.98 31.64
C ASN A 74 11.95 -16.94 32.60
#